data_AF-A0A6G0SDR1-F1
#
_entry.id   AF-A0A6G0SDR1-F1
#
_cell.length_a   1.000
_cell.length_b   1.000
_cell.length_c   1.000
_cell.angle_alpha   90.00
_cell.angle_beta   90.00
_cell.angle_gamma   90.00
#
_symmetry.space_group_name_H-M   'P 1'
#
loop_
_entity.id
_entity.type
_entity.pdbx_description
1 polymer ?
#
loop_
_entity_poly.entity_id
_entity_poly.type
_entity_poly.pdbx_seq_one_letter_code
_entity_poly.pdbx_strand_id
1 'polypeptide(L)'
;MAARQAEKKLLVAAAKNGLAIPCDSDATAFLLAHPRGAYTAARTVQQTKIFDYEAHIRRLVESTVAMQTDRQLVPSAVEKELRPRTEATMTAAMTAFKTQFEGEGQVLADTDVFCHVGLLPPLRSEMVKLEVAGLPRHNAAAKDSAWVRERKAIYDRMAPDMEELILMDPATRHLLEGSQTNFYAIQDGAVYTAEEGILKGTVRSLVLEVCVENGIPVKLSPPTLDDVEKWQGCFISSTSRLVLGAKSLEYEHPETKKSMTRTFTPHPILDQITTAVRNSVIGKSTEVFK
;
A
#
# COMPACT_ATOMS: atom_id res chain seq x y z
N MET A 1 -14.77 -0.64 -39.67
CA MET A 1 -14.94 -1.91 -38.93
C MET A 1 -14.26 -1.77 -37.58
N ALA A 2 -15.01 -1.37 -36.57
CA ALA A 2 -14.50 -1.14 -35.22
C ALA A 2 -14.62 -2.45 -34.43
N ALA A 3 -13.50 -3.11 -34.16
CA ALA A 3 -13.47 -4.17 -33.16
C ALA A 3 -13.67 -3.50 -31.79
N ARG A 4 -14.85 -3.68 -31.19
CA ARG A 4 -15.10 -3.38 -29.78
C ARG A 4 -14.04 -4.14 -28.98
N GLN A 5 -13.14 -3.38 -28.37
CA GLN A 5 -12.25 -3.85 -27.32
C GLN A 5 -13.18 -4.44 -26.25
N ALA A 6 -13.23 -5.77 -26.13
CA ALA A 6 -14.05 -6.42 -25.12
C ALA A 6 -13.61 -5.86 -23.77
N GLU A 7 -14.49 -5.13 -23.09
CA GLU A 7 -14.25 -4.66 -21.72
C GLU A 7 -13.91 -5.90 -20.89
N LYS A 8 -12.66 -5.97 -20.45
CA LYS A 8 -12.17 -7.07 -19.64
C LYS A 8 -12.92 -7.00 -18.32
N LYS A 9 -13.98 -7.80 -18.18
CA LYS A 9 -14.85 -7.82 -16.99
C LYS A 9 -13.97 -7.97 -15.75
N LEU A 10 -13.95 -6.93 -14.92
CA LEU A 10 -13.20 -6.96 -13.67
C LEU A 10 -13.83 -8.01 -12.76
N LEU A 11 -13.02 -8.96 -12.30
CA LEU A 11 -13.43 -9.93 -11.28
C LEU A 11 -13.25 -9.26 -9.93
N VAL A 12 -14.32 -8.60 -9.47
CA VAL A 12 -14.40 -7.86 -8.22
C VAL A 12 -15.76 -8.12 -7.55
N ALA A 13 -15.80 -7.89 -6.24
CA ALA A 13 -17.03 -7.81 -5.46
C ALA A 13 -16.88 -6.66 -4.45
N ALA A 14 -18.01 -6.13 -3.99
CA ALA A 14 -17.99 -5.18 -2.91
C ALA A 14 -19.11 -5.46 -1.90
N ALA A 15 -18.94 -4.92 -0.71
CA ALA A 15 -19.98 -4.92 0.30
C ALA A 15 -20.01 -3.58 1.03
N LYS A 16 -21.19 -3.26 1.58
CA LYS A 16 -21.46 -2.11 2.43
C LYS A 16 -22.17 -2.59 3.69
N ASN A 17 -21.63 -2.29 4.86
CA ASN A 17 -22.25 -2.61 6.16
C ASN A 17 -22.74 -4.07 6.27
N GLY A 18 -21.90 -5.03 5.86
CA GLY A 18 -22.24 -6.46 5.93
C GLY A 18 -23.07 -6.99 4.76
N LEU A 19 -23.30 -6.20 3.70
CA LEU A 19 -24.18 -6.58 2.60
C LEU A 19 -23.47 -6.44 1.27
N ALA A 20 -23.57 -7.44 0.40
CA ALA A 20 -23.02 -7.38 -0.94
C ALA A 20 -23.68 -6.26 -1.74
N ILE A 21 -22.88 -5.55 -2.54
CA ILE A 21 -23.36 -4.51 -3.45
C ILE A 21 -22.79 -4.74 -4.86
N PRO A 22 -23.49 -4.32 -5.92
CA PRO A 22 -22.93 -4.34 -7.27
C PRO A 22 -21.63 -3.54 -7.34
N CYS A 23 -20.65 -4.09 -8.04
CA CYS A 23 -19.36 -3.43 -8.28
C CYS A 23 -18.74 -3.94 -9.58
N ASP A 24 -18.35 -2.99 -10.43
CA ASP A 24 -17.65 -3.21 -11.69
C ASP A 24 -16.37 -2.34 -11.78
N SER A 25 -15.98 -1.71 -10.66
CA SER A 25 -14.85 -0.79 -10.57
C SER A 25 -13.65 -1.44 -9.87
N ASP A 26 -12.44 -0.99 -10.23
CA ASP A 26 -11.24 -1.34 -9.48
C ASP A 26 -11.22 -0.65 -8.10
N ALA A 27 -10.29 -1.06 -7.23
CA ALA A 27 -10.22 -0.55 -5.86
C ALA A 27 -9.98 0.97 -5.78
N THR A 28 -9.28 1.57 -6.75
CA THR A 28 -9.01 3.02 -6.78
C THR A 28 -10.26 3.78 -7.18
N ALA A 29 -10.92 3.36 -8.27
CA ALA A 29 -12.19 3.93 -8.70
C ALA A 29 -13.27 3.77 -7.62
N PHE A 30 -13.31 2.63 -6.94
CA PHE A 30 -14.20 2.37 -5.83
C PHE A 30 -13.95 3.37 -4.67
N LEU A 31 -12.70 3.60 -4.26
CA LEU A 31 -12.38 4.60 -3.24
C LEU A 31 -12.77 6.03 -3.66
N LEU A 32 -12.60 6.37 -4.93
CA LEU A 32 -12.91 7.71 -5.46
C LEU A 32 -14.43 7.97 -5.54
N ALA A 33 -15.23 6.93 -5.82
CA ALA A 33 -16.68 7.00 -5.93
C ALA A 33 -17.39 7.17 -4.56
N HIS A 34 -16.70 6.88 -3.46
CA HIS A 34 -17.25 6.97 -2.11
C HIS A 34 -16.75 8.22 -1.36
N PRO A 35 -17.45 8.64 -0.29
CA PRO A 35 -17.01 9.74 0.56
C PRO A 35 -15.59 9.53 1.12
N ARG A 36 -14.93 10.64 1.50
CA ARG A 36 -13.63 10.58 2.18
C ARG A 36 -13.77 9.74 3.46
N GLY A 37 -12.81 8.84 3.69
CA GLY A 37 -12.84 7.94 4.84
C GLY A 37 -11.49 7.28 5.06
N ALA A 38 -11.31 6.75 6.28
CA ALA A 38 -10.18 5.88 6.60
C ALA A 38 -10.30 4.59 5.80
N TYR A 39 -9.18 4.09 5.26
CA TYR A 39 -9.18 2.82 4.54
C TYR A 39 -7.95 1.98 4.88
N THR A 40 -8.06 0.68 4.63
CA THR A 40 -6.94 -0.27 4.68
C THR A 40 -6.99 -1.17 3.46
N ALA A 41 -5.84 -1.67 3.03
CA ALA A 41 -5.74 -2.64 1.94
C ALA A 41 -4.95 -3.84 2.43
N ALA A 42 -5.62 -4.99 2.48
CA ALA A 42 -5.09 -6.26 2.97
C ALA A 42 -4.86 -7.23 1.81
N ARG A 43 -3.95 -8.20 1.97
CA ARG A 43 -3.78 -9.31 1.03
C ARG A 43 -4.31 -10.59 1.66
N THR A 44 -4.95 -11.42 0.84
CA THR A 44 -5.27 -12.77 1.24
C THR A 44 -4.07 -13.70 1.07
N VAL A 45 -4.03 -14.74 1.89
CA VAL A 45 -3.09 -15.85 1.82
C VAL A 45 -3.90 -17.14 1.85
N GLN A 46 -3.65 -18.03 0.89
CA GLN A 46 -4.42 -19.28 0.74
C GLN A 46 -5.94 -19.06 0.63
N GLN A 47 -6.37 -17.86 0.17
CA GLN A 47 -7.77 -17.43 0.01
C GLN A 47 -8.60 -17.30 1.30
N THR A 48 -8.20 -17.94 2.40
CA THR A 48 -8.95 -17.95 3.66
C THR A 48 -8.34 -17.07 4.74
N LYS A 49 -7.05 -16.75 4.63
CA LYS A 49 -6.31 -15.97 5.61
C LYS A 49 -6.01 -14.55 5.15
N ILE A 50 -5.79 -13.67 6.10
CA ILE A 50 -5.28 -12.31 5.87
C ILE A 50 -3.94 -12.15 6.56
N PHE A 51 -2.94 -11.68 5.82
CA PHE A 51 -1.65 -11.31 6.37
C PHE A 51 -1.80 -10.12 7.31
N ASP A 52 -1.31 -10.25 8.55
CA ASP A 52 -1.27 -9.19 9.56
C ASP A 52 -2.65 -8.54 9.82
N TYR A 53 -3.68 -9.38 9.96
CA TYR A 53 -5.08 -8.97 10.14
C TYR A 53 -5.26 -7.93 11.25
N GLU A 54 -4.64 -8.15 12.41
CA GLU A 54 -4.76 -7.25 13.56
C GLU A 54 -4.16 -5.86 13.29
N ALA A 55 -3.07 -5.76 12.53
CA ALA A 55 -2.53 -4.47 12.13
C ALA A 55 -3.44 -3.73 11.14
N HIS A 56 -4.17 -4.46 10.28
CA HIS A 56 -5.14 -3.86 9.37
C HIS A 56 -6.35 -3.29 10.12
N ILE A 57 -6.86 -3.98 11.15
CA ILE A 57 -7.93 -3.46 12.02
C ILE A 57 -7.43 -2.25 12.80
N ARG A 58 -6.26 -2.35 13.44
CA ARG A 58 -5.65 -1.23 14.16
C ARG A 58 -5.49 0.01 13.28
N ARG A 59 -5.03 -0.15 12.03
CA ARG A 59 -4.88 0.96 11.08
C ARG A 59 -6.21 1.65 10.76
N LEU A 60 -7.31 0.89 10.64
CA LEU A 60 -8.64 1.48 10.42
C LEU A 60 -9.05 2.34 11.61
N VAL A 61 -8.82 1.85 12.84
CA VAL A 61 -9.10 2.58 14.08
C VAL A 61 -8.24 3.84 14.18
N GLU A 62 -6.93 3.72 14.07
CA GLU A 62 -5.97 4.83 14.17
C GLU A 62 -6.21 5.89 13.10
N SER A 63 -6.47 5.49 11.85
CA SER A 63 -6.77 6.43 10.77
C SER A 63 -8.10 7.14 11.00
N THR A 64 -9.12 6.43 11.50
CA THR A 64 -10.42 7.05 11.84
C THR A 64 -10.27 8.11 12.91
N VAL A 65 -9.52 7.81 13.98
CA VAL A 65 -9.21 8.77 15.05
C VAL A 65 -8.43 9.96 14.51
N ALA A 66 -7.37 9.72 13.73
CA ALA A 66 -6.52 10.77 13.17
C ALA A 66 -7.23 11.69 12.17
N MET A 67 -8.28 11.21 11.51
CA MET A 67 -9.10 12.00 10.58
C MET A 67 -10.17 12.85 11.28
N GLN A 68 -10.51 12.55 12.53
CA GLN A 68 -11.58 13.19 13.30
C GLN A 68 -10.98 14.09 14.39
N THR A 69 -10.07 14.99 14.03
CA THR A 69 -9.35 15.85 14.99
C THR A 69 -10.26 16.71 15.86
N ASP A 70 -11.45 17.04 15.36
CA ASP A 70 -12.44 17.86 16.08
C ASP A 70 -13.28 17.04 17.09
N ARG A 71 -13.10 15.72 17.14
CA ARG A 71 -13.80 14.80 18.05
C ARG A 71 -12.78 14.07 18.92
N GLN A 72 -13.03 14.02 20.23
CA GLN A 72 -12.23 13.21 21.15
C GLN A 72 -12.66 11.74 21.09
N LEU A 73 -12.25 11.05 20.02
CA LEU A 73 -12.51 9.63 19.86
C LEU A 73 -11.53 8.80 20.67
N VAL A 74 -12.04 7.81 21.41
CA VAL A 74 -11.22 6.84 22.15
C VAL A 74 -10.99 5.62 21.26
N PRO A 75 -9.73 5.23 20.97
CA PRO A 75 -9.43 4.12 20.05
C PRO A 75 -10.15 2.81 20.36
N SER A 76 -10.25 2.43 21.64
CA SER A 76 -10.94 1.20 22.06
C SER A 76 -12.44 1.23 21.81
N ALA A 77 -13.09 2.40 21.92
CA ALA A 77 -14.50 2.56 21.61
C ALA A 77 -14.73 2.47 20.08
N VAL A 78 -13.85 3.10 19.30
CA VAL A 78 -13.87 3.03 17.83
C VAL A 78 -13.68 1.59 17.36
N GLU A 79 -12.74 0.86 17.94
CA GLU A 79 -12.53 -0.56 17.61
C GLU A 79 -13.75 -1.42 17.93
N LYS A 80 -14.36 -1.24 19.11
CA LYS A 80 -15.55 -1.97 19.55
C LYS A 80 -16.71 -1.83 18.56
N GLU A 81 -16.82 -0.68 17.91
CA GLU A 81 -17.83 -0.44 16.88
C GLU A 81 -17.39 -0.95 15.50
N LEU A 82 -16.16 -0.64 15.07
CA LEU A 82 -15.70 -0.91 13.69
C LEU A 82 -15.39 -2.39 13.43
N ARG A 83 -14.81 -3.12 14.39
CA ARG A 83 -14.35 -4.51 14.19
C ARG A 83 -15.46 -5.45 13.71
N PRO A 84 -16.59 -5.62 14.42
CA PRO A 84 -17.64 -6.56 13.98
C PRO A 84 -18.23 -6.18 12.61
N ARG A 85 -18.33 -4.88 12.32
CA ARG A 85 -18.84 -4.36 11.05
C ARG A 85 -17.87 -4.59 9.90
N THR A 86 -16.58 -4.42 10.15
CA THR A 86 -15.50 -4.71 9.21
C THR A 86 -15.49 -6.19 8.85
N GLU A 87 -15.55 -7.06 9.86
CA GLU A 87 -15.62 -8.51 9.70
C GLU A 87 -16.84 -8.93 8.87
N ALA A 88 -18.04 -8.49 9.26
CA ALA A 88 -19.27 -8.78 8.52
C ALA A 88 -19.19 -8.30 7.06
N THR A 89 -18.68 -7.08 6.83
CA THR A 89 -18.57 -6.51 5.47
C THR A 89 -17.55 -7.26 4.63
N MET A 90 -16.42 -7.66 5.19
CA MET A 90 -15.42 -8.47 4.50
C MET A 90 -15.96 -9.87 4.17
N THR A 91 -16.67 -10.51 5.10
CA THR A 91 -17.31 -11.81 4.85
C THR A 91 -18.37 -11.72 3.76
N ALA A 92 -19.18 -10.66 3.74
CA ALA A 92 -20.17 -10.43 2.68
C ALA A 92 -19.51 -10.22 1.31
N ALA A 93 -18.47 -9.38 1.23
CA ALA A 93 -17.74 -9.15 -0.03
C ALA A 93 -17.03 -10.42 -0.52
N MET A 94 -16.38 -11.18 0.38
CA MET A 94 -15.70 -12.43 0.04
C MET A 94 -16.69 -13.53 -0.37
N THR A 95 -17.82 -13.65 0.33
CA THR A 95 -18.89 -14.57 -0.05
C THR A 95 -19.41 -14.22 -1.43
N ALA A 96 -19.76 -12.95 -1.69
CA ALA A 96 -20.19 -12.49 -3.00
C ALA A 96 -19.14 -12.70 -4.09
N PHE A 97 -17.85 -12.55 -3.77
CA PHE A 97 -16.76 -12.85 -4.67
C PHE A 97 -16.68 -14.35 -5.01
N LYS A 98 -16.84 -15.24 -4.01
CA LYS A 98 -16.85 -16.69 -4.19
C LYS A 98 -18.10 -17.18 -4.94
N THR A 99 -19.26 -16.52 -4.78
CA THR A 99 -20.54 -16.95 -5.34
C THR A 99 -20.97 -16.23 -6.62
N GLN A 100 -20.36 -15.08 -6.93
CA GLN A 100 -20.61 -14.24 -8.11
C GLN A 100 -22.08 -14.17 -8.61
N PHE A 101 -22.97 -13.86 -7.64
CA PHE A 101 -24.19 -13.03 -7.67
C PHE A 101 -25.49 -13.71 -7.19
N GLU A 102 -25.94 -13.33 -5.99
CA GLU A 102 -27.30 -12.90 -5.63
C GLU A 102 -27.25 -12.30 -4.20
N GLY A 103 -27.96 -11.20 -3.95
CA GLY A 103 -28.04 -10.64 -2.60
C GLY A 103 -28.78 -9.30 -2.56
N GLU A 104 -30.05 -9.35 -2.17
CA GLU A 104 -30.84 -8.21 -1.71
C GLU A 104 -30.62 -7.96 -0.21
N GLY A 105 -30.63 -6.71 0.26
CA GLY A 105 -30.75 -6.44 1.70
C GLY A 105 -30.34 -5.05 2.19
N GLN A 106 -30.95 -4.64 3.30
CA GLN A 106 -31.12 -3.28 3.85
C GLN A 106 -29.95 -2.62 4.57
N VAL A 107 -29.85 -1.30 4.43
CA VAL A 107 -28.87 -0.40 5.10
C VAL A 107 -29.13 -0.24 6.61
N LEU A 108 -28.05 -0.23 7.41
CA LEU A 108 -28.06 0.21 8.82
C LEU A 108 -26.90 1.20 9.16
N ALA A 109 -27.31 2.33 9.78
CA ALA A 109 -26.64 3.29 10.68
C ALA A 109 -25.42 4.16 10.26
N ASP A 110 -25.29 5.29 10.97
CA ASP A 110 -24.69 6.61 10.68
C ASP A 110 -23.19 6.71 10.26
N THR A 111 -22.50 5.62 9.95
CA THR A 111 -21.15 5.67 9.34
C THR A 111 -20.92 4.44 8.50
N ASP A 112 -20.79 4.56 7.18
CA ASP A 112 -20.71 3.39 6.31
C ASP A 112 -19.33 2.70 6.33
N VAL A 113 -19.33 1.37 6.41
CA VAL A 113 -18.15 0.51 6.18
C VAL A 113 -18.27 -0.12 4.80
N PHE A 114 -17.28 0.09 3.94
CA PHE A 114 -17.21 -0.50 2.62
C PHE A 114 -16.03 -1.49 2.52
N CYS A 115 -16.23 -2.59 1.80
CA CYS A 115 -15.18 -3.54 1.44
C CYS A 115 -15.19 -3.77 -0.06
N HIS A 116 -14.03 -3.71 -0.69
CA HIS A 116 -13.80 -4.12 -2.07
C HIS A 116 -12.87 -5.33 -2.06
N VAL A 117 -13.24 -6.38 -2.80
CA VAL A 117 -12.46 -7.59 -3.00
C VAL A 117 -12.21 -7.74 -4.49
N GLY A 118 -10.96 -7.93 -4.87
CA GLY A 118 -10.57 -8.20 -6.25
C GLY A 118 -9.42 -9.20 -6.31
N LEU A 119 -9.16 -9.71 -7.52
CA LEU A 119 -8.02 -10.60 -7.74
C LEU A 119 -6.70 -9.91 -7.40
N LEU A 120 -5.90 -10.57 -6.56
CA LEU A 120 -4.53 -10.17 -6.31
C LEU A 120 -3.65 -10.67 -7.46
N PRO A 121 -2.97 -9.78 -8.21
CA PRO A 121 -2.05 -10.21 -9.26
C PRO A 121 -0.92 -11.09 -8.71
N PRO A 122 -0.35 -11.99 -9.52
CA PRO A 122 0.84 -12.75 -9.14
C PRO A 122 1.99 -11.83 -8.71
N LEU A 123 2.77 -12.28 -7.73
CA LEU A 123 3.97 -11.56 -7.33
C LEU A 123 4.97 -11.55 -8.48
N ARG A 124 5.46 -10.36 -8.80
CA ARG A 124 6.57 -10.19 -9.75
C ARG A 124 7.91 -10.32 -9.02
N SER A 125 8.90 -10.83 -9.71
CA SER A 125 10.31 -10.84 -9.30
C SER A 125 11.19 -9.92 -10.13
N GLU A 126 10.65 -9.38 -11.23
CA GLU A 126 11.36 -8.46 -12.09
C GLU A 126 11.60 -7.12 -11.37
N MET A 127 12.80 -6.58 -11.55
CA MET A 127 13.15 -5.27 -11.03
C MET A 127 12.45 -4.18 -11.86
N VAL A 128 11.93 -3.16 -11.19
CA VAL A 128 11.04 -2.15 -11.79
C VAL A 128 11.68 -0.77 -11.93
N LYS A 129 11.06 0.11 -12.70
CA LYS A 129 11.48 1.52 -12.75
C LYS A 129 10.71 2.33 -11.73
N LEU A 130 11.42 3.22 -11.03
CA LEU A 130 10.85 4.17 -10.08
C LEU A 130 11.18 5.59 -10.54
N GLU A 131 10.33 6.54 -10.16
CA GLU A 131 10.53 7.97 -10.48
C GLU A 131 10.42 8.81 -9.20
N VAL A 132 11.35 9.73 -8.96
CA VAL A 132 11.24 10.72 -7.88
C VAL A 132 10.34 11.86 -8.36
N ALA A 133 9.13 11.93 -7.81
CA ALA A 133 8.17 12.96 -8.14
C ALA A 133 7.17 13.17 -7.00
N GLY A 134 6.72 14.42 -6.84
CA GLY A 134 5.73 14.80 -5.83
C GLY A 134 6.33 15.14 -4.47
N LEU A 135 5.48 15.69 -3.61
CA LEU A 135 5.82 16.18 -2.27
C LEU A 135 5.38 15.17 -1.20
N PRO A 136 5.97 15.23 0.01
CA PRO A 136 5.50 14.47 1.16
C PRO A 136 4.00 14.68 1.43
N ARG A 137 3.35 13.65 1.98
CA ARG A 137 1.94 13.76 2.38
C ARG A 137 1.79 14.75 3.54
N HIS A 138 0.73 15.55 3.50
CA HIS A 138 0.39 16.45 4.61
C HIS A 138 0.02 15.68 5.89
N ASN A 139 -0.74 14.59 5.78
CA ASN A 139 -1.10 13.71 6.89
C ASN A 139 -0.65 12.27 6.60
N ALA A 140 0.66 12.03 6.68
CA ALA A 140 1.25 10.72 6.34
C ALA A 140 0.85 9.59 7.30
N ALA A 141 0.51 9.91 8.55
CA ALA A 141 0.18 8.93 9.59
C ALA A 141 -1.17 8.23 9.36
N ALA A 142 -2.12 8.90 8.70
CA ALA A 142 -3.43 8.34 8.40
C ALA A 142 -3.49 7.75 6.99
N LYS A 143 -4.09 6.56 6.86
CA LYS A 143 -4.41 6.00 5.54
C LYS A 143 -5.76 6.56 5.07
N ASP A 144 -5.72 7.83 4.67
CA ASP A 144 -6.87 8.63 4.27
C ASP A 144 -7.15 8.54 2.76
N SER A 145 -8.41 8.34 2.36
CA SER A 145 -8.78 8.29 0.94
C SER A 145 -8.66 9.65 0.22
N ALA A 146 -8.51 10.77 0.94
CA ALA A 146 -8.14 12.07 0.35
C ALA A 146 -6.83 11.99 -0.44
N TRP A 147 -5.86 11.20 0.04
CA TRP A 147 -4.59 11.01 -0.65
C TRP A 147 -4.75 10.45 -2.07
N VAL A 148 -5.79 9.64 -2.32
CA VAL A 148 -6.10 9.11 -3.66
C VAL A 148 -6.46 10.23 -4.63
N ARG A 149 -7.14 11.28 -4.14
CA ARG A 149 -7.48 12.47 -4.93
C ARG A 149 -6.27 13.38 -5.10
N GLU A 150 -5.53 13.63 -4.03
CA GLU A 150 -4.34 14.49 -4.03
C GLU A 150 -3.24 14.00 -4.97
N ARG A 151 -2.96 12.69 -4.96
CA ARG A 151 -1.92 12.11 -5.81
C ARG A 151 -2.33 11.92 -7.27
N LYS A 152 -3.61 12.07 -7.62
CA LYS A 152 -4.13 11.70 -8.95
C LYS A 152 -3.34 12.38 -10.08
N ALA A 153 -3.12 13.68 -9.98
CA ALA A 153 -2.45 14.44 -11.03
C ALA A 153 -0.98 14.04 -11.25
N ILE A 154 -0.25 13.65 -10.21
CA ILE A 154 1.13 13.15 -10.36
C ILE A 154 1.13 11.71 -10.88
N TYR A 155 0.22 10.87 -10.38
CA TYR A 155 0.15 9.46 -10.76
C TYR A 155 -0.34 9.28 -12.21
N ASP A 156 -1.27 10.10 -12.69
CA ASP A 156 -1.75 10.07 -14.09
C ASP A 156 -0.66 10.49 -15.10
N ARG A 157 0.37 11.24 -14.65
CA ARG A 157 1.50 11.67 -15.48
C ARG A 157 2.65 10.65 -15.49
N MET A 158 2.63 9.68 -14.57
CA MET A 158 3.63 8.64 -14.48
C MET A 158 3.69 7.87 -15.80
N ALA A 159 4.90 7.67 -16.33
CA ALA A 159 5.05 6.94 -17.58
C ALA A 159 4.52 5.49 -17.44
N PRO A 160 3.93 4.89 -18.49
CA PRO A 160 3.32 3.57 -18.38
C PRO A 160 4.25 2.43 -17.94
N ASP A 161 5.56 2.59 -18.10
CA ASP A 161 6.59 1.63 -17.70
C ASP A 161 7.23 1.93 -16.33
N MET A 162 6.81 3.02 -15.67
CA MET A 162 7.12 3.30 -14.27
C MET A 162 6.19 2.53 -13.37
N GLU A 163 6.74 1.98 -12.30
CA GLU A 163 5.97 1.20 -11.34
C GLU A 163 5.38 2.08 -10.23
N GLU A 164 6.15 3.06 -9.77
CA GLU A 164 5.78 3.86 -8.61
C GLU A 164 6.56 5.18 -8.56
N LEU A 165 5.91 6.20 -7.99
CA LEU A 165 6.50 7.50 -7.70
C LEU A 165 7.04 7.53 -6.28
N ILE A 166 8.22 8.12 -6.07
CA ILE A 166 8.87 8.31 -4.77
C ILE A 166 8.78 9.78 -4.37
N LEU A 167 8.15 10.04 -3.23
CA LEU A 167 7.91 11.36 -2.69
C LEU A 167 9.15 11.88 -1.98
N MET A 168 9.56 13.10 -2.34
CA MET A 168 10.78 13.72 -1.81
C MET A 168 10.47 15.09 -1.22
N ASP A 169 11.03 15.36 -0.05
CA ASP A 169 11.08 16.72 0.49
C ASP A 169 12.09 17.55 -0.31
N PRO A 170 11.69 18.61 -1.03
CA PRO A 170 12.59 19.39 -1.86
C PRO A 170 13.61 20.22 -1.06
N ALA A 171 13.33 20.55 0.21
CA ALA A 171 14.25 21.34 1.03
C ALA A 171 15.41 20.49 1.55
N THR A 172 15.13 19.25 1.95
CA THR A 172 16.12 18.33 2.52
C THR A 172 16.65 17.30 1.52
N ARG A 173 15.95 17.11 0.40
CA ARG A 173 16.17 16.05 -0.60
C ARG A 173 16.03 14.64 -0.02
N HIS A 174 15.33 14.50 1.10
CA HIS A 174 14.99 13.22 1.70
C HIS A 174 13.87 12.52 0.91
N LEU A 175 14.10 11.26 0.53
CA LEU A 175 13.08 10.41 -0.06
C LEU A 175 12.37 9.64 1.07
N LEU A 176 11.08 9.88 1.24
CA LEU A 176 10.35 9.39 2.41
C LEU A 176 9.65 8.06 2.13
N GLU A 177 8.67 8.09 1.22
CA GLU A 177 7.86 6.94 0.84
C GLU A 177 7.43 7.07 -0.63
N GLY A 178 6.86 6.03 -1.21
CA GLY A 178 6.20 6.14 -2.50
C GLY A 178 4.75 6.60 -2.41
N SER A 179 4.13 6.87 -3.56
CA SER A 179 2.74 7.30 -3.58
C SER A 179 1.79 6.25 -2.99
N GLN A 180 2.15 4.96 -3.05
CA GLN A 180 1.41 3.84 -2.45
C GLN A 180 2.30 2.81 -1.73
N THR A 181 3.57 3.11 -1.48
CA THR A 181 4.58 2.17 -0.97
C THR A 181 5.43 2.81 0.11
N ASN A 182 6.12 2.01 0.91
CA ASN A 182 7.31 2.48 1.62
C ASN A 182 8.54 2.36 0.71
N PHE A 183 9.55 3.20 0.93
CA PHE A 183 10.77 3.26 0.12
C PHE A 183 12.02 2.94 0.95
N TYR A 184 13.01 2.32 0.30
CA TYR A 184 14.24 1.85 0.93
C TYR A 184 15.41 2.01 -0.01
N ALA A 185 16.58 2.37 0.53
CA ALA A 185 17.85 2.30 -0.16
C ALA A 185 18.79 1.33 0.56
N ILE A 186 19.65 0.65 -0.20
CA ILE A 186 20.74 -0.19 0.29
C ILE A 186 22.03 0.58 0.07
N GLN A 187 22.75 0.86 1.15
CA GLN A 187 24.02 1.57 1.10
C GLN A 187 24.96 0.99 2.17
N ASP A 188 26.18 0.68 1.76
CA ASP A 188 27.22 0.09 2.62
C ASP A 188 26.74 -1.13 3.42
N GLY A 189 25.94 -1.98 2.78
CA GLY A 189 25.36 -3.18 3.40
C GLY A 189 24.23 -2.91 4.41
N ALA A 190 23.78 -1.67 4.59
CA ALA A 190 22.66 -1.30 5.46
C ALA A 190 21.43 -0.88 4.65
N VAL A 191 20.24 -1.13 5.23
CA VAL A 191 18.95 -0.68 4.68
C VAL A 191 18.54 0.63 5.33
N TYR A 192 18.37 1.67 4.53
CA TYR A 192 17.86 2.98 4.93
C TYR A 192 16.39 3.11 4.59
N THR A 193 15.58 3.60 5.53
CA THR A 193 14.17 3.93 5.30
C THR A 193 13.73 5.01 6.26
N ALA A 194 12.80 5.87 5.83
CA ALA A 194 12.23 6.89 6.69
C ALA A 194 11.52 6.28 7.91
N GLU A 195 11.62 6.93 9.06
CA GLU A 195 10.86 6.57 10.27
C GLU A 195 9.63 7.44 10.47
N GLU A 196 9.79 8.74 10.20
CA GLU A 196 8.76 9.75 10.37
C GLU A 196 8.36 10.37 9.03
N GLY A 197 7.19 11.03 8.99
CA GLY A 197 6.67 11.64 7.77
C GLY A 197 6.18 10.65 6.72
N ILE A 198 5.90 9.40 7.12
CA ILE A 198 5.46 8.31 6.25
C ILE A 198 4.28 7.54 6.83
N LEU A 199 3.59 6.78 5.98
CA LEU A 199 2.64 5.78 6.43
C LEU A 199 3.40 4.49 6.81
N LYS A 200 3.36 4.09 8.08
CA LYS A 200 4.00 2.86 8.56
C LYS A 200 3.25 1.62 8.03
N GLY A 201 3.68 1.09 6.88
CA GLY A 201 3.05 -0.04 6.18
C GLY A 201 3.21 -1.39 6.91
N THR A 202 2.27 -2.32 6.72
CA THR A 202 2.35 -3.67 7.35
C THR A 202 3.53 -4.48 6.81
N VAL A 203 3.74 -4.43 5.50
CA VAL A 203 4.92 -5.07 4.87
C VAL A 203 6.21 -4.35 5.27
N ARG A 204 6.21 -3.04 5.56
CA ARG A 204 7.38 -2.36 6.12
C ARG A 204 7.77 -2.95 7.48
N SER A 205 6.81 -3.13 8.38
CA SER A 205 7.08 -3.77 9.67
C SER A 205 7.73 -5.15 9.49
N LEU A 206 7.22 -5.94 8.54
CA LEU A 206 7.79 -7.25 8.23
C LEU A 206 9.21 -7.16 7.62
N VAL A 207 9.47 -6.19 6.74
CA VAL A 207 10.81 -5.96 6.19
C VAL A 207 11.80 -5.63 7.31
N LEU A 208 11.43 -4.75 8.24
CA LEU A 208 12.28 -4.36 9.37
C LEU A 208 12.58 -5.55 10.29
N GLU A 209 11.56 -6.34 10.62
CA GLU A 209 11.70 -7.55 11.42
C GLU A 209 12.63 -8.56 10.74
N VAL A 210 12.41 -8.85 9.46
CA VAL A 210 13.26 -9.74 8.66
C VAL A 210 14.71 -9.24 8.64
N CYS A 211 14.93 -7.93 8.51
CA CYS A 211 16.29 -7.38 8.56
C CYS A 211 16.97 -7.67 9.90
N VAL A 212 16.26 -7.46 11.02
CA VAL A 212 16.78 -7.77 12.36
C VAL A 212 17.09 -9.27 12.51
N GLU A 213 16.15 -10.15 12.14
CA GLU A 213 16.31 -11.61 12.22
C GLU A 213 17.48 -12.13 11.39
N ASN A 214 17.81 -11.45 10.29
CA ASN A 214 18.87 -11.85 9.36
C ASN A 214 20.19 -11.09 9.59
N GLY A 215 20.28 -10.26 10.63
CA GLY A 215 21.49 -9.47 10.91
C GLY A 215 21.80 -8.39 9.87
N ILE A 216 20.80 -7.94 9.10
CA ILE A 216 20.93 -6.86 8.13
C ILE A 216 20.79 -5.53 8.87
N PRO A 217 21.81 -4.65 8.91
CA PRO A 217 21.72 -3.38 9.60
C PRO A 217 20.63 -2.48 9.00
N VAL A 218 19.80 -1.89 9.87
CA VAL A 218 18.76 -0.93 9.47
C VAL A 218 19.09 0.45 10.02
N LYS A 219 18.91 1.46 9.18
CA LYS A 219 18.97 2.88 9.54
C LYS A 219 17.58 3.49 9.35
N LEU A 220 16.95 3.83 10.48
CA LEU A 220 15.63 4.47 10.54
C LEU A 220 15.74 5.99 10.27
N SER A 221 16.31 6.32 9.11
CA SER A 221 16.47 7.66 8.58
C SER A 221 16.22 7.63 7.07
N PRO A 222 15.54 8.64 6.51
CA PRO A 222 15.26 8.65 5.08
C PRO A 222 16.57 8.67 4.27
N PRO A 223 16.66 7.88 3.18
CA PRO A 223 17.75 8.05 2.24
C PRO A 223 17.64 9.40 1.53
N THR A 224 18.78 10.05 1.26
CA THR A 224 18.84 11.36 0.58
C THR A 224 19.24 11.22 -0.88
N LEU A 225 18.64 12.02 -1.76
CA LEU A 225 19.00 12.05 -3.19
C LEU A 225 20.47 12.43 -3.39
N ASP A 226 21.08 13.14 -2.44
CA ASP A 226 22.49 13.53 -2.49
C ASP A 226 23.46 12.34 -2.45
N ASP A 227 22.99 11.23 -1.89
CA ASP A 227 23.76 10.00 -1.75
C ASP A 227 23.38 8.95 -2.79
N VAL A 228 22.55 9.28 -3.78
CA VAL A 228 22.01 8.32 -4.76
C VAL A 228 23.09 7.52 -5.50
N GLU A 229 24.26 8.11 -5.72
CA GLU A 229 25.40 7.44 -6.37
C GLU A 229 26.07 6.38 -5.47
N LYS A 230 25.91 6.48 -4.15
CA LYS A 230 26.42 5.52 -3.16
C LYS A 230 25.50 4.31 -3.01
N TRP A 231 24.26 4.40 -3.47
CA TRP A 231 23.30 3.31 -3.32
C TRP A 231 23.70 2.11 -4.18
N GLN A 232 23.71 0.95 -3.53
CA GLN A 232 23.95 -0.37 -4.12
C GLN A 232 22.65 -0.97 -4.68
N GLY A 233 21.50 -0.47 -4.22
CA GLY A 233 20.17 -0.85 -4.67
C GLY A 233 19.10 0.02 -4.00
N CYS A 234 17.89 0.04 -4.55
CA CYS A 234 16.72 0.53 -3.83
C CYS A 234 15.52 -0.36 -4.13
N PHE A 235 14.51 -0.30 -3.27
CA PHE A 235 13.31 -1.12 -3.39
C PHE A 235 12.12 -0.44 -2.73
N ILE A 236 10.93 -0.97 -3.02
CA ILE A 236 9.67 -0.51 -2.45
C ILE A 236 8.97 -1.65 -1.75
N SER A 237 8.08 -1.33 -0.80
CA SER A 237 7.18 -2.33 -0.24
C SER A 237 5.74 -1.87 -0.05
N SER A 238 4.80 -2.80 -0.25
CA SER A 238 3.35 -2.59 -0.04
C SER A 238 2.62 -3.91 0.09
N THR A 239 1.40 -3.90 0.62
CA THR A 239 0.57 -5.11 0.79
C THR A 239 0.42 -5.92 -0.50
N SER A 240 0.16 -5.27 -1.63
CA SER A 240 -0.08 -5.94 -2.91
C SER A 240 1.20 -6.49 -3.55
N ARG A 241 2.32 -5.76 -3.45
CA ARG A 241 3.57 -6.09 -4.15
C ARG A 241 4.58 -6.85 -3.29
N LEU A 242 4.37 -6.92 -1.97
CA LEU A 242 5.39 -7.27 -0.98
C LEU A 242 6.63 -6.40 -1.17
N VAL A 243 7.79 -6.99 -1.45
CA VAL A 243 9.07 -6.33 -1.72
C VAL A 243 9.33 -6.40 -3.21
N LEU A 244 9.64 -5.26 -3.82
CA LEU A 244 9.95 -5.16 -5.23
C LEU A 244 11.20 -4.29 -5.44
N GLY A 245 12.22 -4.87 -6.05
CA GLY A 245 13.49 -4.21 -6.34
C GLY A 245 13.39 -3.21 -7.49
N ALA A 246 14.12 -2.12 -7.40
CA ALA A 246 14.20 -1.13 -8.47
C ALA A 246 15.37 -1.41 -9.40
N LYS A 247 15.09 -1.55 -10.70
CA LYS A 247 16.07 -1.58 -11.79
C LYS A 247 16.65 -0.20 -12.02
N SER A 248 15.83 0.83 -11.91
CA SER A 248 16.28 2.21 -12.05
C SER A 248 15.46 3.17 -11.20
N LEU A 249 16.08 4.28 -10.84
CA LEU A 249 15.45 5.45 -10.26
C LEU A 249 15.70 6.64 -11.19
N GLU A 250 14.61 7.19 -11.73
CA GLU A 250 14.62 8.43 -12.51
C GLU A 250 14.36 9.61 -11.58
N TYR A 251 15.11 10.70 -11.76
CA TYR A 251 14.99 11.88 -10.91
C TYR A 251 15.44 13.14 -11.65
N GLU A 252 14.97 14.30 -11.20
CA GLU A 252 15.49 15.59 -11.64
C GLU A 252 16.70 15.99 -10.78
N HIS A 253 17.82 16.32 -11.40
CA HIS A 253 19.00 16.80 -10.67
C HIS A 253 18.64 18.11 -9.93
N PRO A 254 18.86 18.19 -8.60
CA PRO A 254 18.38 19.31 -7.79
C PRO A 254 18.81 20.69 -8.29
N GLU A 255 20.07 20.82 -8.70
CA GLU A 255 20.66 22.09 -9.17
C GLU A 255 20.44 22.33 -10.67
N THR A 256 20.83 21.37 -11.52
CA THR A 256 20.84 21.57 -12.99
C THR A 256 19.50 21.38 -13.66
N LYS A 257 18.50 20.82 -12.94
CA LYS A 257 17.17 20.51 -13.48
C LYS A 257 17.17 19.52 -14.65
N LYS A 258 18.28 18.81 -14.86
CA LYS A 258 18.39 17.77 -15.86
C LYS A 258 17.78 16.47 -15.35
N SER A 259 17.11 15.74 -16.23
CA SER A 259 16.69 14.37 -15.95
C SER A 259 17.91 13.46 -15.82
N MET A 260 17.92 12.65 -14.76
CA MET A 260 18.97 11.70 -14.42
C MET A 260 18.35 10.32 -14.23
N THR A 261 19.17 9.29 -14.43
CA THR A 261 18.77 7.90 -14.18
C THR A 261 19.88 7.18 -13.44
N ARG A 262 19.59 6.69 -12.24
CA ARG A 262 20.44 5.73 -11.53
C ARG A 262 19.96 4.32 -11.84
N THR A 263 20.84 3.44 -12.28
CA THR A 263 20.52 2.03 -12.56
C THR A 263 21.14 1.13 -11.50
N PHE A 264 20.44 0.06 -11.14
CA PHE A 264 20.86 -0.92 -10.15
C PHE A 264 20.88 -2.32 -10.75
N THR A 265 21.82 -3.13 -10.27
CA THR A 265 21.86 -4.58 -10.51
C THR A 265 21.20 -5.33 -9.35
N PRO A 266 20.82 -6.61 -9.52
CA PRO A 266 20.39 -7.45 -8.40
C PRO A 266 21.39 -7.40 -7.24
N HIS A 267 20.89 -7.37 -6.01
CA HIS A 267 21.69 -7.20 -4.81
C HIS A 267 21.38 -8.29 -3.77
N PRO A 268 22.38 -9.00 -3.22
CA PRO A 268 22.15 -10.15 -2.32
C PRO A 268 21.28 -9.84 -1.10
N ILE A 269 21.46 -8.67 -0.47
CA ILE A 269 20.62 -8.23 0.66
C ILE A 269 19.15 -8.12 0.24
N LEU A 270 18.87 -7.60 -0.95
CA LEU A 270 17.51 -7.46 -1.45
C LEU A 270 16.89 -8.83 -1.74
N ASP A 271 17.66 -9.76 -2.30
CA ASP A 271 17.20 -11.13 -2.56
C ASP A 271 16.88 -11.86 -1.25
N GLN A 272 17.72 -11.69 -0.22
CA GLN A 272 17.53 -12.24 1.11
C GLN A 272 16.25 -11.68 1.76
N ILE A 273 16.07 -10.35 1.75
CA ILE A 273 14.86 -9.69 2.29
C ILE A 273 13.62 -10.18 1.53
N THR A 274 13.67 -10.21 0.19
CA THR A 274 12.54 -10.64 -0.64
C THR A 274 12.11 -12.07 -0.32
N THR A 275 13.08 -12.97 -0.19
CA THR A 275 12.84 -14.39 0.14
C THR A 275 12.26 -14.54 1.55
N ALA A 276 12.88 -13.91 2.55
CA ALA A 276 12.45 -14.02 3.93
C ALA A 276 11.07 -13.38 4.18
N VAL A 277 10.77 -12.25 3.55
CA VAL A 277 9.42 -11.64 3.59
C VAL A 277 8.38 -12.57 2.99
N ARG A 278 8.66 -13.15 1.81
CA ARG A 278 7.72 -14.09 1.15
C ARG A 278 7.42 -15.31 2.02
N ASN A 279 8.43 -15.87 2.68
CA ASN A 279 8.26 -17.01 3.57
C ASN A 279 7.46 -16.64 4.83
N SER A 280 7.72 -15.47 5.40
CA SER A 280 7.10 -15.02 6.66
C SER A 280 5.63 -14.65 6.52
N VAL A 281 5.19 -14.19 5.34
CA VAL A 281 3.79 -13.82 5.08
C VAL A 281 2.82 -14.95 5.41
N ILE A 282 3.18 -16.21 5.10
CA ILE A 282 2.30 -17.36 5.37
C ILE A 282 2.12 -17.58 6.88
N GLY A 283 3.22 -17.56 7.64
CA GLY A 283 3.19 -17.80 9.09
C GLY A 283 2.51 -16.68 9.88
N LYS A 284 2.48 -15.46 9.34
CA LYS A 284 1.88 -14.27 9.96
C LYS A 284 0.46 -13.97 9.46
N SER A 285 -0.21 -14.96 8.89
CA SER A 285 -1.57 -14.81 8.36
C SER A 285 -2.60 -15.44 9.28
N THR A 286 -3.69 -14.71 9.54
CA THR A 286 -4.80 -15.13 10.41
C THR A 286 -5.94 -15.69 9.57
N GLU A 287 -6.55 -16.80 9.97
CA GLU A 287 -7.78 -17.32 9.36
C GLU A 287 -8.93 -16.33 9.60
N VAL A 288 -9.52 -15.80 8.53
CA VAL A 288 -10.60 -14.79 8.60
C VAL A 288 -11.85 -15.28 7.87
N PHE A 289 -11.67 -15.91 6.71
CA PHE A 289 -12.77 -16.43 5.91
C PHE A 289 -12.87 -17.93 6.10
N LYS A 290 -14.07 -18.40 6.43
CA LYS A 290 -14.41 -19.82 6.45
C LYS A 290 -14.85 -20.31 5.07
#